data_AF-A0A2E5V558-F1
#
_entry.id   AF-A0A2E5V558-F1
#
_cell.length_a   1.000
_cell.length_b   1.000
_cell.length_c   1.000
_cell.angle_alpha   90.00
_cell.angle_beta   90.00
_cell.angle_gamma   90.00
#
_symmetry.space_group_name_H-M   'P 1'
#
loop_
_entity.id
_entity.type
_entity.pdbx_description
1 polymer ?
#
loop_
_entity_poly.entity_id
_entity_poly.type
_entity_poly.pdbx_seq_one_letter_code
_entity_poly.pdbx_strand_id
1 'polypeptide(L)'
;MLSRIFIVVSIFLLGYVSASLHESPKKSLIKFIYANEFAQHSFNCDNAMRSHFISKAMLAKKPTKNHISLLDSAELSLIDCHHYDKFRKKLLSLGLDRNDLSAMFLKSLEQNKSELSAFVKEHEIRY
;
A
#
# COMPACT_ATOMS: atom_id res chain seq x y z
N MET A 1 14.37 24.22 -48.06
CA MET A 1 13.62 23.01 -47.63
C MET A 1 14.17 22.42 -46.33
N LEU A 2 15.48 22.16 -46.22
CA LEU A 2 16.10 21.55 -45.04
C LEU A 2 15.78 22.25 -43.69
N SER A 3 15.84 23.58 -43.63
CA SER A 3 15.57 24.36 -42.40
C SER A 3 14.12 24.21 -41.89
N ARG A 4 13.13 24.10 -42.79
CA ARG A 4 11.73 23.91 -42.39
C ARG A 4 11.46 22.50 -41.85
N ILE A 5 12.18 21.50 -42.37
CA ILE A 5 12.10 20.11 -41.88
C ILE A 5 12.69 20.03 -40.46
N PHE A 6 13.82 20.69 -40.20
CA PHE A 6 14.42 20.74 -38.86
C PHE A 6 13.50 21.37 -37.82
N ILE A 7 12.79 22.45 -38.17
CA ILE A 7 11.86 23.12 -37.26
C ILE A 7 10.68 22.19 -36.90
N VAL A 8 10.10 21.51 -37.89
CA VAL A 8 8.98 20.57 -37.66
C VAL A 8 9.42 19.38 -36.80
N VAL A 9 10.60 18.82 -37.09
CA VAL A 9 11.16 17.71 -36.30
C VAL A 9 11.46 18.14 -34.86
N SER A 10 11.97 19.36 -34.66
CA SER A 10 12.25 19.89 -33.32
C SER A 10 10.97 20.08 -32.50
N ILE A 11 9.90 20.60 -33.10
CA ILE A 11 8.59 20.73 -32.45
C ILE A 11 8.02 19.35 -32.07
N PHE A 12 8.15 18.35 -32.94
CA PHE A 12 7.70 16.99 -32.67
C PHE A 12 8.48 16.34 -31.52
N LEU A 13 9.80 16.52 -31.48
CA LEU A 13 10.66 16.05 -30.39
C LEU A 13 10.32 16.74 -29.06
N LEU A 14 10.10 18.06 -29.08
CA LEU A 14 9.68 18.81 -27.90
C LEU A 14 8.30 18.35 -27.39
N GLY A 15 7.35 18.08 -28.30
CA GLY A 15 6.05 17.49 -27.97
C GLY A 15 6.17 16.09 -27.35
N TYR A 16 7.04 15.24 -27.91
CA TYR A 16 7.27 13.88 -27.41
C TYR A 16 7.92 13.88 -26.01
N VAL A 17 8.91 14.74 -25.80
CA VAL A 17 9.61 14.88 -24.51
C VAL A 17 8.67 15.43 -23.44
N SER A 18 7.87 16.45 -23.76
CA SER A 18 6.90 17.02 -22.82
C SER A 18 5.78 16.05 -22.45
N ALA A 19 5.31 15.22 -23.39
CA ALA A 19 4.35 14.15 -23.11
C ALA A 19 4.94 13.05 -22.20
N SER A 20 6.19 12.65 -22.44
CA SER A 20 6.87 11.60 -21.66
C SER A 20 7.19 12.03 -20.22
N LEU A 21 7.39 13.33 -20.00
CA LEU A 21 7.70 13.89 -18.68
C LEU A 21 6.47 14.20 -17.83
N HIS A 22 5.25 14.16 -18.36
CA HIS A 22 4.08 14.64 -17.61
C HIS A 22 3.61 13.66 -16.52
N GLU A 23 3.73 12.35 -16.73
CA GLU A 23 3.23 11.36 -15.77
C GLU A 23 4.26 10.91 -14.71
N SER A 24 5.52 10.75 -15.11
CA SER A 24 6.56 10.16 -14.26
C SER A 24 6.93 10.95 -12.99
N PRO A 25 7.15 12.28 -13.02
CA PRO A 25 7.61 13.02 -11.85
C PRO A 25 6.50 13.17 -10.80
N LYS A 26 5.25 13.34 -11.22
CA LYS A 26 4.09 13.43 -10.31
C LYS A 26 3.91 12.13 -9.53
N LYS A 27 3.92 10.97 -10.20
CA LYS A 27 3.81 9.66 -9.53
C LYS A 27 4.97 9.44 -8.57
N SER A 28 6.21 9.80 -8.96
CA SER A 28 7.39 9.68 -8.09
C SER A 28 7.27 10.51 -6.81
N LEU A 29 6.78 11.76 -6.91
CA LEU A 29 6.57 12.63 -5.76
C LEU A 29 5.51 12.08 -4.81
N ILE A 30 4.36 11.63 -5.33
CA ILE A 30 3.29 11.02 -4.53
C ILE A 30 3.82 9.79 -3.80
N LYS A 31 4.56 8.92 -4.50
CA LYS A 31 5.19 7.74 -3.90
C LYS A 31 6.13 8.12 -2.76
N PHE A 32 6.97 9.13 -2.94
CA PHE A 32 7.91 9.57 -1.91
C PHE A 32 7.21 10.10 -0.64
N ILE A 33 6.14 10.88 -0.80
CA ILE A 33 5.42 11.49 0.33
C ILE A 33 4.60 10.45 1.09
N TYR A 34 3.88 9.57 0.38
CA TYR A 34 2.88 8.69 0.98
C TYR A 34 3.36 7.24 1.21
N ALA A 35 4.60 6.87 0.86
CA ALA A 35 5.11 5.50 1.02
C ALA A 35 5.01 4.99 2.47
N ASN A 36 5.47 5.78 3.44
CA ASN A 36 5.49 5.35 4.84
C ASN A 36 4.08 5.23 5.42
N GLU A 37 3.21 6.19 5.11
CA GLU A 37 1.80 6.16 5.55
C GLU A 37 1.04 4.98 4.94
N PHE A 38 1.28 4.71 3.64
CA PHE A 38 0.71 3.54 2.96
C PHE A 38 1.14 2.23 3.61
N ALA A 39 2.44 2.10 3.91
CA ALA A 39 3.00 0.94 4.58
C ALA A 39 2.38 0.71 5.96
N GLN A 40 2.25 1.76 6.77
CA GLN A 40 1.64 1.68 8.10
C GLN A 40 0.18 1.23 8.03
N HIS A 41 -0.61 1.79 7.11
CA HIS A 41 -2.00 1.38 6.94
C HIS A 41 -2.12 -0.08 6.50
N SER A 42 -1.25 -0.53 5.59
CA SER A 42 -1.22 -1.94 5.17
C SER A 42 -0.89 -2.86 6.35
N PHE A 43 0.15 -2.53 7.12
CA PHE A 43 0.56 -3.30 8.29
C PHE A 43 -0.54 -3.40 9.35
N ASN A 44 -1.22 -2.29 9.65
CA ASN A 44 -2.31 -2.29 10.62
C ASN A 44 -3.47 -3.18 10.17
N CYS A 45 -3.83 -3.16 8.89
CA CYS A 45 -4.87 -4.03 8.36
C CYS A 45 -4.48 -5.51 8.45
N ASP A 46 -3.24 -5.87 8.07
CA ASP A 46 -2.75 -7.25 8.18
C ASP A 46 -2.81 -7.75 9.64
N ASN A 47 -2.36 -6.92 10.59
CA ASN A 47 -2.41 -7.23 12.01
C ASN A 47 -3.83 -7.35 12.56
N ALA A 48 -4.76 -6.49 12.13
CA ALA A 48 -6.16 -6.59 12.49
C ALA A 48 -6.80 -7.88 11.96
N MET A 49 -6.54 -8.24 10.70
CA MET A 49 -7.02 -9.46 10.09
C MET A 49 -6.49 -10.71 10.80
N ARG A 50 -5.20 -10.74 11.11
CA ARG A 50 -4.58 -11.86 11.86
C ARG A 50 -5.15 -11.98 13.26
N SER A 51 -5.27 -10.87 13.99
CA SER A 51 -5.86 -10.85 15.32
C SER A 51 -7.30 -11.38 15.31
N HIS A 52 -8.12 -10.93 14.36
CA HIS A 52 -9.48 -11.43 14.19
C HIS A 52 -9.51 -12.93 13.86
N PHE A 53 -8.63 -13.39 12.95
CA PHE A 53 -8.54 -14.81 12.62
C PHE A 53 -8.20 -15.66 13.86
N ILE A 54 -7.14 -15.29 14.59
CA ILE A 54 -6.69 -16.01 15.79
C ILE A 54 -7.79 -16.02 16.86
N SER A 55 -8.42 -14.87 17.16
CA SER A 55 -9.48 -14.78 18.16
C SER A 55 -10.68 -15.66 17.81
N LYS A 56 -11.12 -15.65 16.55
CA LYS A 56 -12.22 -16.49 16.07
C LYS A 56 -11.90 -17.97 16.24
N ALA A 57 -10.65 -18.33 16.00
CA ALA A 57 -10.18 -19.69 16.05
C ALA A 57 -10.02 -20.20 17.51
N MET A 58 -9.57 -19.33 18.42
CA MET A 58 -9.59 -19.58 19.87
C MET A 58 -11.01 -19.79 20.40
N LEU A 59 -11.97 -18.97 19.95
CA LEU A 59 -13.37 -19.10 20.34
C LEU A 59 -13.98 -20.43 19.85
N ALA A 60 -13.69 -20.81 18.60
CA ALA A 60 -14.14 -22.09 18.03
C ALA A 60 -13.61 -23.30 18.80
N LYS A 61 -12.36 -23.22 19.30
CA LYS A 61 -11.74 -24.29 20.11
C LYS A 61 -12.30 -24.34 21.54
N LYS A 62 -12.52 -23.18 22.17
CA LYS A 62 -13.01 -23.10 23.54
C LYS A 62 -13.88 -21.85 23.74
N PRO A 63 -15.21 -21.97 23.83
CA PRO A 63 -16.08 -20.83 24.03
C PRO A 63 -16.03 -20.36 25.49
N THR A 64 -15.24 -19.32 25.77
CA THR A 64 -15.17 -18.67 27.10
C THR A 64 -15.49 -17.19 26.97
N LYS A 65 -15.97 -16.55 28.05
CA LYS A 65 -16.24 -15.10 28.06
C LYS A 65 -15.02 -14.27 27.63
N ASN A 66 -13.82 -14.69 28.01
CA ASN A 66 -12.58 -14.02 27.60
C ASN A 66 -12.34 -14.12 26.09
N HIS A 67 -12.59 -15.29 25.48
CA HIS A 67 -12.42 -15.44 24.02
C HIS A 67 -13.49 -14.68 23.23
N ILE A 68 -14.70 -14.52 23.77
CA ILE A 68 -15.74 -13.68 23.17
C ILE A 68 -15.27 -12.22 23.17
N SER A 69 -14.83 -11.70 24.31
CA SER A 69 -14.33 -10.32 24.42
C SER A 69 -13.09 -10.05 23.54
N LEU A 70 -12.22 -11.04 23.37
CA LEU A 70 -11.07 -10.97 22.44
C LEU A 70 -11.53 -10.91 20.97
N LEU A 71 -12.57 -11.67 20.60
CA LEU A 71 -13.13 -11.60 19.26
C LEU A 71 -13.79 -10.24 19.02
N ASP A 72 -14.62 -9.75 19.95
CA ASP A 72 -15.27 -8.44 19.85
C ASP A 72 -14.24 -7.32 19.65
N SER A 73 -13.15 -7.35 20.42
CA SER A 73 -12.07 -6.37 20.30
C SER A 73 -11.36 -6.48 18.94
N ALA A 74 -11.13 -7.69 18.46
CA ALA A 74 -10.49 -7.90 17.16
C ALA A 74 -11.39 -7.51 15.98
N GLU A 75 -12.71 -7.65 16.11
CA GLU A 75 -13.68 -7.15 15.13
C GLU A 75 -13.67 -5.62 15.06
N LEU A 76 -13.54 -4.92 16.19
CA LEU A 76 -13.37 -3.46 16.20
C LEU A 76 -12.09 -3.04 15.48
N SER A 77 -10.99 -3.76 15.66
CA SER A 77 -9.72 -3.48 14.96
C SER A 77 -9.81 -3.63 13.44
N LEU A 78 -10.80 -4.34 12.89
CA LEU A 78 -11.00 -4.43 11.44
C LEU A 78 -11.31 -3.07 10.78
N ILE A 79 -11.64 -2.04 11.57
CA ILE A 79 -11.74 -0.66 11.07
C ILE A 79 -10.43 -0.19 10.41
N ASP A 80 -9.27 -0.70 10.81
CA ASP A 80 -7.98 -0.39 10.19
C ASP A 80 -7.94 -0.82 8.70
N CYS A 81 -8.60 -1.92 8.35
CA CYS A 81 -8.73 -2.33 6.96
C CYS A 81 -9.60 -1.39 6.14
N HIS A 82 -10.61 -0.77 6.75
CA HIS A 82 -11.39 0.28 6.10
C HIS A 82 -10.53 1.52 5.84
N HIS A 83 -9.71 1.94 6.81
CA HIS A 83 -8.77 3.05 6.64
C HIS A 83 -7.75 2.79 5.54
N TYR A 84 -7.18 1.58 5.51
CA TYR A 84 -6.29 1.15 4.44
C TYR A 84 -6.95 1.21 3.06
N ASP A 85 -8.15 0.64 2.89
CA ASP A 85 -8.82 0.63 1.59
C ASP A 85 -9.19 2.05 1.13
N LYS A 86 -9.64 2.92 2.04
CA LYS A 86 -9.92 4.34 1.74
C LYS A 86 -8.66 5.05 1.27
N PHE A 87 -7.54 4.86 1.96
CA PHE A 87 -6.27 5.49 1.62
C PHE A 87 -5.71 4.96 0.29
N ARG A 88 -5.77 3.64 0.08
CA ARG A 88 -5.42 3.00 -1.19
C ARG A 88 -6.22 3.58 -2.36
N LYS A 89 -7.54 3.69 -2.22
CA LYS A 89 -8.41 4.29 -3.25
C LYS A 89 -8.09 5.76 -3.49
N LYS A 90 -7.74 6.52 -2.45
CA LYS A 90 -7.25 7.91 -2.58
C LYS A 90 -5.98 7.95 -3.44
N LEU A 91 -5.00 7.10 -3.18
CA LEU A 91 -3.77 7.05 -3.97
C LEU A 91 -4.01 6.65 -5.43
N LEU A 92 -4.91 5.68 -5.68
CA LEU A 92 -5.35 5.34 -7.03
C LEU A 92 -5.98 6.54 -7.74
N SER A 93 -6.84 7.30 -7.06
CA SER A 93 -7.45 8.50 -7.62
C SER A 93 -6.45 9.62 -7.92
N LEU A 94 -5.29 9.62 -7.27
CA LEU A 94 -4.20 10.56 -7.53
C LEU A 94 -3.34 10.18 -8.75
N GLY A 95 -3.62 9.02 -9.37
CA GLY A 95 -2.98 8.54 -10.58
C GLY A 95 -1.89 7.48 -10.37
N LEU A 96 -1.75 6.95 -9.15
CA LEU A 96 -0.94 5.75 -8.93
C LEU A 96 -1.70 4.51 -9.43
N ASP A 97 -0.98 3.53 -9.94
CA ASP A 97 -1.56 2.24 -10.28
C ASP A 97 -1.33 1.18 -9.18
N ARG A 98 -1.82 -0.04 -9.39
CA ARG A 98 -1.64 -1.13 -8.43
C ARG A 98 -0.18 -1.55 -8.27
N ASN A 99 0.62 -1.47 -9.33
CA ASN A 99 2.03 -1.86 -9.30
C ASN A 99 2.85 -0.82 -8.52
N ASP A 100 2.53 0.46 -8.69
CA ASP A 100 3.11 1.56 -7.91
C ASP A 100 2.88 1.34 -6.41
N LEU A 101 1.66 1.02 -6.01
CA LEU A 101 1.31 0.75 -4.62
C LEU A 101 2.04 -0.48 -4.07
N SER A 102 2.07 -1.58 -4.82
CA SER A 102 2.81 -2.79 -4.44
C SER A 102 4.31 -2.50 -4.30
N ALA A 103 4.89 -1.69 -5.19
CA ALA A 103 6.28 -1.30 -5.13
C ALA A 103 6.58 -0.38 -3.94
N MET A 104 5.69 0.55 -3.59
CA MET A 104 5.81 1.36 -2.38
C MET A 104 5.86 0.49 -1.13
N PHE A 105 4.96 -0.49 -1.05
CA PHE A 105 4.92 -1.42 0.08
C PHE A 105 6.19 -2.27 0.16
N LEU A 106 6.60 -2.91 -0.94
CA LEU A 106 7.82 -3.72 -0.98
C LEU A 106 9.06 -2.91 -0.56
N LYS A 107 9.18 -1.68 -1.06
CA LYS A 107 10.29 -0.80 -0.70
C LYS A 107 10.30 -0.45 0.78
N SER A 108 9.14 -0.24 1.38
CA SER A 108 9.04 0.04 2.82
C SER A 108 9.54 -1.15 3.66
N LEU A 109 9.23 -2.39 3.24
CA LEU A 109 9.73 -3.61 3.87
C LEU A 109 11.26 -3.75 3.72
N GLU A 110 11.80 -3.46 2.54
CA GLU A 110 13.23 -3.54 2.27
C GLU A 110 14.06 -2.52 3.05
N GLN A 111 13.48 -1.33 3.31
CA GLN A 111 14.14 -0.27 4.06
C GLN A 111 14.16 -0.55 5.57
N ASN A 112 13.14 -1.22 6.10
CA ASN A 112 13.03 -1.58 7.52
C ASN A 112 13.48 -3.03 7.78
N LYS A 113 14.73 -3.39 7.41
CA LYS A 113 15.27 -4.77 7.56
C LYS A 113 15.15 -5.36 8.98
N SER A 114 15.16 -4.54 10.03
CA SER A 114 14.93 -5.00 11.42
C SER A 114 13.50 -5.47 11.67
N GLU A 115 12.52 -4.98 10.90
CA GLU A 115 11.10 -5.33 10.98
C GLU A 115 10.73 -6.52 10.08
N LEU A 116 11.62 -6.98 9.20
CA LEU A 116 11.32 -8.12 8.32
C LEU A 116 10.91 -9.37 9.11
N SER A 117 11.52 -9.59 10.28
CA SER A 117 11.12 -10.68 11.18
C SER A 117 9.73 -10.49 11.80
N ALA A 118 9.35 -9.25 12.13
CA ALA A 118 8.02 -8.91 12.63
C ALA A 118 6.97 -9.04 11.52
N PHE A 119 7.32 -8.69 10.28
CA PHE A 119 6.48 -8.87 9.10
C PHE A 119 6.22 -10.34 8.80
N VAL A 120 7.26 -11.17 8.79
CA VAL A 120 7.14 -12.63 8.64
C VAL A 120 6.26 -13.19 9.76
N LYS A 121 6.45 -12.75 11.00
CA LYS A 121 5.61 -13.17 12.13
C LYS A 121 4.13 -12.81 11.96
N GLU A 122 3.83 -11.68 11.32
CA GLU A 122 2.45 -11.27 11.04
C GLU A 122 1.81 -12.11 9.91
N HIS A 123 2.62 -12.60 8.97
CA HIS A 123 2.16 -13.53 7.94
C HIS A 123 2.14 -14.99 8.40
N GLU A 124 2.89 -15.32 9.45
CA GLU A 124 2.82 -16.61 10.12
C GLU A 124 1.61 -16.65 11.07
N ILE A 125 0.52 -17.23 10.58
CA ILE A 125 -0.64 -17.54 11.39
C ILE A 125 -0.33 -18.78 12.22
N ARG A 126 0.12 -18.58 13.47
CA ARG A 126 0.33 -19.64 14.47
C ARG A 126 -0.63 -19.43 15.65
N TYR A 127 -1.49 -20.40 15.95
CA TYR A 127 -2.30 -20.42 17.18
C TYR A 127 -2.72 -21.83 17.60
#